data_AF-A0A9X0BGL0-F1
#
_entry.id   AF-A0A9X0BGL0-F1
#
_cell.length_a   1.000
_cell.length_b   1.000
_cell.length_c   1.000
_cell.angle_alpha   90.00
_cell.angle_beta   90.00
_cell.angle_gamma   90.00
#
_symmetry.space_group_name_H-M   'P 1'
#
loop_
_entity.id
_entity.type
_entity.pdbx_description
1 polymer ?
#
loop_
_entity_poly.entity_id
_entity_poly.type
_entity_poly.pdbx_seq_one_letter_code
_entity_poly.pdbx_strand_id
1 'polypeptide(L)'
;MSDLQYVRSVDWLELEDTRPCWVRINKRAKDDGFKHKPIFEPQWDWSLPKNKRKVFLCAQDGLWSNLPNILGVKNDTETATKNACYIHESPGDFVVTYISIHSPAQYMVSGEVHEKCRQPWGVAWVTLHEPTENIFFSKLPHHETPDGIMDGIIPKSNYHSFQLFLKHLESEWNAACLAAGEEIDSLREKQVSQGGRDPKFINSLADNARARAQIRKCLRSHIGTLRHVCDDQKFENETMGGQGQLDGSMCLIIDRVENSAIQALDGLEQVGRELLQLELAWISKNEATSIIHLTRITIFTESLRYERKLARDKPRLEVVPPLRGVGLASHIGGVDDI
;
A
#
# COMPACT_ATOMS: atom_id res chain seq x y z
N MET A 1 40.61 -12.06 -15.02
CA MET A 1 39.60 -11.98 -13.94
C MET A 1 38.30 -11.63 -14.63
N SER A 2 37.50 -12.64 -14.96
CA SER A 2 36.19 -12.41 -15.57
C SER A 2 35.23 -12.10 -14.44
N ASP A 3 34.68 -10.90 -14.43
CA ASP A 3 33.64 -10.48 -13.49
C ASP A 3 32.52 -11.51 -13.49
N LEU A 4 32.36 -12.22 -12.37
CA LEU A 4 31.20 -13.07 -12.15
C LEU A 4 29.98 -12.15 -12.13
N GLN A 5 29.22 -12.14 -13.23
CA GLN A 5 27.93 -11.48 -13.27
C GLN A 5 27.07 -12.03 -12.13
N TYR A 6 26.55 -11.12 -11.30
CA TYR A 6 25.55 -11.44 -10.30
C TYR A 6 24.35 -12.07 -11.00
N VAL A 7 24.04 -13.34 -10.69
CA VAL A 7 22.89 -14.05 -11.24
C VAL A 7 21.71 -13.83 -10.30
N ARG A 8 20.59 -13.31 -10.83
CA ARG A 8 19.42 -12.94 -10.03
C ARG A 8 18.73 -14.17 -9.47
N SER A 9 18.05 -14.02 -8.34
CA SER A 9 17.26 -15.11 -7.73
C SER A 9 16.22 -15.65 -8.73
N VAL A 10 15.65 -14.79 -9.57
CA VAL A 10 14.73 -15.15 -10.66
C VAL A 10 15.43 -15.95 -11.75
N ASP A 11 16.60 -15.51 -12.19
CA ASP A 11 17.37 -16.22 -13.21
C ASP A 11 17.63 -17.65 -12.74
N TRP A 12 17.96 -17.86 -11.46
CA TRP A 12 18.13 -19.21 -10.90
C TRP A 12 16.86 -20.07 -10.97
N LEU A 13 15.68 -19.47 -10.86
CA LEU A 13 14.37 -20.13 -10.88
C LEU A 13 13.82 -20.35 -12.30
N GLU A 14 14.34 -19.63 -13.30
CA GLU A 14 13.92 -19.69 -14.71
C GLU A 14 14.90 -20.49 -15.61
N LEU A 15 15.94 -21.09 -15.04
CA LEU A 15 16.98 -21.84 -15.79
C LEU A 15 16.48 -23.14 -16.46
N GLU A 16 15.30 -23.65 -16.13
CA GLU A 16 14.73 -24.87 -16.74
C GLU A 16 13.29 -24.65 -17.22
N ASP A 17 12.89 -25.39 -18.25
CA ASP A 17 11.55 -25.33 -18.87
C ASP A 17 10.41 -25.66 -17.90
N THR A 18 10.72 -26.33 -16.79
CA THR A 18 9.80 -26.69 -15.71
C THR A 18 10.14 -25.93 -14.42
N ARG A 19 9.14 -25.30 -13.79
CA ARG A 19 9.34 -24.54 -12.54
C ARG A 19 9.68 -25.46 -11.36
N PRO A 20 10.91 -25.40 -10.80
CA PRO A 20 11.29 -26.22 -9.65
C PRO A 20 10.58 -25.74 -8.37
N CYS A 21 10.46 -26.61 -7.37
CA CYS A 21 9.97 -26.25 -6.03
C CYS A 21 11.02 -25.40 -5.28
N TRP A 22 12.29 -25.81 -5.40
CA TRP A 22 13.43 -25.12 -4.83
C TRP A 22 14.59 -25.08 -5.82
N VAL A 23 15.44 -24.06 -5.70
CA VAL A 23 16.75 -24.07 -6.35
C VAL A 23 17.82 -24.11 -5.27
N ARG A 24 18.63 -25.17 -5.29
CA ARG A 24 19.73 -25.36 -4.36
C ARG A 24 21.01 -24.79 -4.93
N ILE A 25 21.59 -23.80 -4.27
CA ILE A 25 22.84 -23.16 -4.65
C ILE A 25 23.94 -23.59 -3.67
N ASN A 26 25.05 -24.07 -4.20
CA ASN A 26 26.25 -24.45 -3.46
C ASN A 26 27.41 -23.53 -3.84
N LYS A 27 28.10 -22.96 -2.85
CA LYS A 27 29.39 -22.29 -3.09
C LYS A 27 30.48 -23.34 -3.34
N ARG A 28 31.32 -23.16 -4.38
CA ARG A 28 32.49 -24.03 -4.57
C ARG A 28 33.59 -23.65 -3.57
N ALA A 29 34.29 -24.64 -3.04
CA ALA A 29 35.32 -24.44 -2.00
C ALA A 29 36.66 -23.89 -2.53
N LYS A 30 36.92 -23.97 -3.84
CA LYS A 30 38.21 -23.63 -4.46
C LYS A 30 38.15 -22.49 -5.49
N ASP A 31 36.95 -22.11 -5.95
CA ASP A 31 36.72 -21.03 -6.93
C ASP A 31 35.56 -20.15 -6.43
N ASP A 32 35.50 -18.88 -6.87
CA ASP A 32 34.36 -17.99 -6.62
C ASP A 32 33.07 -18.37 -7.39
N GLY A 33 33.08 -19.51 -8.09
CA GLY A 33 31.93 -20.01 -8.85
C GLY A 33 30.87 -20.74 -8.01
N PHE A 34 29.65 -20.78 -8.54
CA PHE A 34 28.50 -21.45 -7.93
C PHE A 34 28.18 -22.79 -8.63
N LYS A 35 27.47 -23.68 -7.92
CA LYS A 35 26.79 -24.85 -8.52
C LYS A 35 25.33 -24.83 -8.07
N HIS A 36 24.40 -24.78 -9.02
CA HIS A 36 22.98 -24.87 -8.74
C HIS A 36 22.45 -26.28 -9.07
N LYS A 37 21.35 -26.67 -8.43
CA LYS A 37 20.57 -27.85 -8.78
C LYS A 37 19.08 -27.53 -8.54
N PRO A 38 18.22 -27.61 -9.56
CA PRO A 38 16.78 -27.51 -9.36
C PRO A 38 16.26 -28.73 -8.62
N ILE A 39 15.24 -28.52 -7.78
CA ILE A 39 14.62 -29.53 -6.94
C ILE A 39 13.12 -29.48 -7.17
N PHE A 40 12.58 -30.56 -7.70
CA PHE A 40 11.15 -30.69 -8.03
C PHE A 40 10.32 -31.33 -6.92
N GLU A 41 10.97 -32.03 -5.98
CA GLU A 41 10.31 -32.63 -4.82
C GLU A 41 11.11 -32.31 -3.55
N PRO A 42 10.45 -31.98 -2.43
CA PRO A 42 11.11 -31.70 -1.16
C PRO A 42 11.67 -32.98 -0.51
N GLN A 43 12.73 -33.54 -1.11
CA GLN A 43 13.55 -34.58 -0.50
C GLN A 43 14.82 -33.94 0.08
N TRP A 44 14.94 -33.96 1.40
CA TRP A 44 16.04 -33.30 2.09
C TRP A 44 17.22 -34.24 2.28
N ASP A 45 18.33 -33.88 1.64
CA ASP A 45 19.64 -34.41 1.98
C ASP A 45 20.34 -33.43 2.92
N TRP A 46 20.19 -33.69 4.22
CA TRP A 46 20.82 -32.96 5.30
C TRP A 46 22.34 -33.11 5.31
N SER A 47 22.91 -34.04 4.54
CA SER A 47 24.37 -34.24 4.49
C SER A 47 25.07 -33.04 3.87
N LEU A 48 25.83 -32.29 4.68
CA LEU A 48 26.68 -31.21 4.20
C LEU A 48 28.12 -31.72 4.10
N PRO A 49 28.79 -31.59 2.93
CA PRO A 49 30.21 -31.82 2.86
C PRO A 49 30.93 -30.64 3.54
N LYS A 50 31.80 -30.93 4.51
CA LYS A 50 32.61 -29.95 5.25
C LYS A 50 33.08 -28.78 4.38
N ASN A 51 32.87 -27.56 4.88
CA ASN A 51 33.17 -26.26 4.27
C ASN A 51 32.30 -25.88 3.06
N LYS A 52 31.07 -26.40 2.94
CA LYS A 52 30.14 -25.99 1.88
C LYS A 52 28.87 -25.38 2.47
N ARG A 53 28.54 -24.18 2.00
CA ARG A 53 27.27 -23.52 2.31
C ARG A 53 26.23 -23.87 1.28
N LYS A 54 25.02 -24.21 1.74
CA LYS A 54 23.84 -24.48 0.92
C LYS A 54 22.79 -23.39 1.16
N VAL A 55 22.27 -22.84 0.07
CA VAL A 55 21.08 -21.98 0.09
C VAL A 55 20.00 -22.61 -0.77
N PHE A 56 18.78 -22.64 -0.25
CA PHE A 56 17.58 -23.04 -0.97
C PHE A 56 16.72 -21.82 -1.23
N LEU A 57 16.51 -21.52 -2.51
CA LEU A 57 15.59 -20.45 -2.95
C LEU A 57 14.23 -21.08 -3.23
N CYS A 58 13.19 -20.56 -2.60
CA CYS A 58 11.82 -21.05 -2.78
C CYS A 58 11.20 -20.43 -4.04
N ALA A 59 10.78 -21.24 -5.00
CA ALA A 59 10.14 -20.75 -6.22
C ALA A 59 8.61 -20.75 -6.13
N GLN A 60 8.04 -21.64 -5.30
CA GLN A 60 6.60 -21.90 -5.29
C GLN A 60 5.85 -21.10 -4.22
N ASP A 61 4.67 -20.65 -4.60
CA ASP A 61 3.70 -20.02 -3.71
C ASP A 61 3.01 -21.09 -2.85
N GLY A 62 2.80 -20.80 -1.56
CA GLY A 62 2.29 -21.75 -0.56
C GLY A 62 3.34 -22.69 0.08
N LEU A 63 4.42 -23.04 -0.63
CA LEU A 63 5.46 -23.93 -0.10
C LEU A 63 6.23 -23.32 1.07
N TRP A 64 6.49 -22.01 1.01
CA TRP A 64 7.16 -21.25 2.07
C TRP A 64 6.40 -21.31 3.40
N SER A 65 5.08 -21.11 3.36
CA SER A 65 4.21 -21.18 4.55
C SER A 65 4.17 -22.57 5.18
N ASN A 66 4.46 -23.62 4.39
CA ASN A 66 4.52 -24.99 4.86
C ASN A 66 5.95 -25.42 5.27
N LEU A 67 6.95 -24.56 5.10
CA LEU A 67 8.34 -24.88 5.43
C LEU A 67 8.51 -25.33 6.89
N PRO A 68 7.91 -24.71 7.92
CA PRO A 68 8.03 -25.19 9.30
C PRO A 68 7.58 -26.65 9.46
N ASN A 69 6.44 -27.02 8.88
CA ASN A 69 5.95 -28.40 8.93
C ASN A 69 6.88 -29.37 8.18
N ILE A 70 7.44 -28.93 7.06
CA ILE A 70 8.42 -29.70 6.28
C ILE A 70 9.70 -29.94 7.11
N LEU A 71 10.08 -28.98 7.96
CA LEU A 71 11.21 -29.07 8.87
C LEU A 71 10.87 -29.80 10.19
N GLY A 72 9.65 -30.32 10.33
CA GLY A 72 9.21 -31.04 11.53
C GLY A 72 8.94 -30.13 12.74
N VAL A 73 8.80 -28.83 12.53
CA VAL A 73 8.54 -27.84 13.57
C VAL A 73 7.05 -27.51 13.60
N LYS A 74 6.46 -27.51 14.80
CA LYS A 74 5.08 -27.07 14.97
C LYS A 74 5.02 -25.55 14.92
N ASN A 75 4.06 -25.01 14.17
CA ASN A 75 3.75 -23.59 14.24
C ASN A 75 3.16 -23.27 15.62
N ASP A 76 3.99 -22.80 16.54
CA ASP A 76 3.49 -22.26 17.79
C ASP A 76 2.71 -20.98 17.51
N THR A 77 1.45 -20.99 17.93
CA THR A 77 0.49 -19.92 17.66
C THR A 77 0.70 -18.67 18.52
N GLU A 78 1.62 -18.69 19.49
CA GLU A 78 1.81 -17.58 20.43
C GLU A 78 2.52 -16.38 19.81
N THR A 79 3.45 -16.58 18.88
CA THR A 79 4.25 -15.51 18.25
C THR A 79 3.74 -15.14 16.85
N ALA A 80 2.89 -15.98 16.26
CA ALA A 80 2.35 -15.80 14.92
C ALA A 80 1.24 -14.74 14.91
N THR A 81 1.56 -13.57 14.39
CA THR A 81 0.57 -12.55 14.03
C THR A 81 0.04 -12.81 12.61
N LYS A 82 -1.08 -12.18 12.25
CA LYS A 82 -1.63 -12.28 10.89
C LYS A 82 -0.62 -11.90 9.80
N ASN A 83 0.30 -10.96 10.08
CA ASN A 83 1.22 -10.42 9.09
C ASN A 83 2.67 -10.91 9.25
N ALA A 84 3.04 -11.47 10.40
CA ALA A 84 4.42 -11.87 10.70
C ALA A 84 4.45 -13.10 11.62
N CYS A 85 5.39 -14.00 11.38
CA CYS A 85 5.59 -15.23 12.13
C CYS A 85 7.08 -15.45 12.38
N TYR A 86 7.39 -15.82 13.62
CA TYR A 86 8.73 -16.16 14.08
C TYR A 86 8.67 -17.49 14.83
N ILE A 87 9.55 -18.42 14.46
CA ILE A 87 9.67 -19.74 15.08
C ILE A 87 11.15 -20.00 15.33
N HIS A 88 11.46 -20.49 16.52
CA HIS A 88 12.79 -20.90 16.91
C HIS A 88 12.73 -22.11 17.82
N GLU A 89 12.96 -23.28 17.22
CA GLU A 89 12.72 -24.59 17.84
C GLU A 89 13.85 -25.56 17.56
N SER A 90 14.10 -26.46 18.52
CA SER A 90 15.17 -27.47 18.45
C SER A 90 14.61 -28.89 18.34
N PRO A 91 14.10 -29.31 17.16
CA PRO A 91 13.58 -30.67 16.94
C PRO A 91 14.73 -31.69 16.86
N GLY A 92 15.19 -32.18 18.02
CA GLY A 92 16.21 -33.21 18.10
C GLY A 92 17.63 -32.66 17.91
N ASP A 93 18.32 -33.08 16.84
CA ASP A 93 19.76 -32.83 16.64
C ASP A 93 20.07 -31.53 15.87
N PHE A 94 19.05 -30.71 15.61
CA PHE A 94 19.20 -29.45 14.90
C PHE A 94 18.27 -28.39 15.44
N VAL A 95 18.62 -27.13 15.18
CA VAL A 95 17.79 -25.98 15.51
C VAL A 95 17.30 -25.30 14.24
N VAL A 96 16.03 -24.95 14.23
CA VAL A 96 15.35 -24.28 13.13
C VAL A 96 14.98 -22.87 13.58
N THR A 97 15.44 -21.89 12.81
CA THR A 97 14.91 -20.53 12.90
C THR A 97 14.16 -20.21 11.62
N TYR A 98 12.93 -19.74 11.75
CA TYR A 98 12.07 -19.34 10.64
C TYR A 98 11.45 -17.97 10.93
N ILE A 99 11.63 -17.04 9.98
CA ILE A 99 11.05 -15.70 10.04
C ILE A 99 10.30 -15.49 8.73
N SER A 100 9.01 -15.14 8.83
CA SER A 100 8.21 -14.79 7.66
C SER A 100 7.31 -13.61 7.93
N ILE A 101 7.09 -12.81 6.90
CA ILE A 101 6.25 -11.62 6.94
C ILE A 101 5.48 -11.49 5.63
N HIS A 102 4.33 -10.82 5.66
CA HIS A 102 3.57 -10.51 4.46
C HIS A 102 4.02 -9.19 3.85
N SER A 103 3.96 -9.03 2.53
CA SER A 103 4.34 -7.76 1.92
C SER A 103 3.39 -6.63 2.35
N PRO A 104 3.91 -5.45 2.74
CA PRO A 104 3.06 -4.29 3.05
C PRO A 104 2.23 -3.83 1.85
N ALA A 105 2.70 -4.09 0.62
CA ALA A 105 2.02 -3.72 -0.63
C ALA A 105 0.68 -4.44 -0.84
N GLN A 106 0.42 -5.55 -0.14
CA GLN A 106 -0.85 -6.29 -0.25
C GLN A 106 -2.09 -5.48 0.14
N TYR A 107 -1.88 -4.37 0.86
CA TYR A 107 -2.94 -3.50 1.36
C TYR A 107 -3.12 -2.22 0.53
N MET A 108 -2.31 -2.00 -0.50
CA MET A 108 -2.34 -0.76 -1.31
C MET A 108 -3.33 -0.86 -2.47
N VAL A 109 -3.46 -2.03 -3.10
CA VAL A 109 -4.38 -2.17 -4.24
C VAL A 109 -5.84 -2.12 -3.78
N SER A 110 -6.53 -1.03 -4.19
CA SER A 110 -7.96 -0.83 -3.99
C SER A 110 -8.76 -2.02 -4.59
N GLY A 111 -9.58 -2.65 -3.76
CA GLY A 111 -10.62 -3.60 -4.17
C GLY A 111 -10.17 -5.03 -4.45
N GLU A 112 -9.03 -5.25 -5.09
CA GLU A 112 -8.53 -6.60 -5.40
C GLU A 112 -7.15 -6.80 -4.77
N VAL A 113 -7.13 -7.49 -3.64
CA VAL A 113 -5.87 -8.00 -3.07
C VAL A 113 -5.27 -8.96 -4.11
N HIS A 114 -4.30 -8.48 -4.87
CA HIS A 114 -3.61 -9.29 -5.86
C HIS A 114 -3.11 -10.56 -5.18
N GLU A 115 -3.51 -11.72 -5.69
CA GLU A 115 -3.23 -13.03 -5.09
C GLU A 115 -1.72 -13.27 -4.88
N LYS A 116 -0.89 -12.64 -5.71
CA LYS A 116 0.58 -12.59 -5.61
C LYS A 116 1.10 -11.85 -4.37
N CYS A 117 0.42 -10.79 -3.91
CA CYS A 117 0.84 -10.02 -2.73
C CYS A 117 0.44 -10.66 -1.40
N ARG A 118 -0.38 -11.72 -1.42
CA ARG A 118 -0.82 -12.43 -0.20
C ARG A 118 0.23 -13.37 0.38
N GLN A 119 1.26 -13.70 -0.38
CA GLN A 119 2.17 -14.76 0.04
C GLN A 119 3.22 -14.21 1.00
N PRO A 120 3.40 -14.85 2.17
CA PRO A 120 4.47 -14.48 3.06
C PRO A 120 5.82 -14.82 2.44
N TRP A 121 6.80 -14.02 2.81
CA TRP A 121 8.16 -14.09 2.36
C TRP A 121 9.08 -13.96 3.58
N GLY A 122 10.33 -14.39 3.46
CA GLY A 122 11.26 -14.33 4.58
C GLY A 122 12.49 -15.20 4.43
N VAL A 123 13.07 -15.52 5.58
CA VAL A 123 14.30 -16.29 5.69
C VAL A 123 14.16 -17.36 6.77
N ALA A 124 14.85 -18.47 6.58
CA ALA A 124 14.96 -19.52 7.57
C ALA A 124 16.35 -20.14 7.51
N TRP A 125 16.78 -20.74 8.60
CA TRP A 125 18.00 -21.53 8.62
C TRP A 125 17.92 -22.67 9.60
N VAL A 126 18.70 -23.70 9.31
CA VAL A 126 18.86 -24.90 10.13
C VAL A 126 20.31 -24.98 10.58
N THR A 127 20.53 -25.01 11.89
CA THR A 127 21.84 -25.16 12.53
C THR A 127 21.97 -26.61 13.02
N LEU A 128 22.96 -27.36 12.51
CA LEU A 128 23.25 -28.73 12.96
C LEU A 128 24.22 -28.71 14.15
N HIS A 129 24.03 -29.56 15.16
CA HIS A 129 24.89 -29.56 16.36
C HIS A 129 26.35 -29.98 16.08
N GLU A 130 26.61 -30.88 15.12
CA GLU A 130 27.97 -31.21 14.65
C GLU A 130 27.98 -31.74 13.20
N PRO A 131 28.97 -31.38 12.35
CA PRO A 131 29.83 -30.21 12.41
C PRO A 131 29.12 -28.97 11.83
N THR A 132 29.29 -27.84 12.53
CA THR A 132 28.84 -26.44 12.30
C THR A 132 28.60 -26.01 10.85
N GLU A 133 27.57 -26.54 10.21
CA GLU A 133 27.15 -26.13 8.87
C GLU A 133 25.67 -25.74 8.90
N ASN A 134 25.42 -24.49 8.48
CA ASN A 134 24.07 -23.93 8.43
C ASN A 134 23.49 -24.10 7.04
N ILE A 135 22.25 -24.57 6.98
CA ILE A 135 21.46 -24.60 5.74
C ILE A 135 20.55 -23.39 5.75
N PHE A 136 20.60 -22.58 4.70
CA PHE A 136 19.76 -21.38 4.59
C PHE A 136 18.62 -21.60 3.59
N PHE A 137 17.47 -21.05 3.92
CA PHE A 137 16.29 -20.98 3.08
C PHE A 137 15.90 -19.52 2.92
N SER A 138 15.56 -19.13 1.70
CA SER A 138 15.17 -17.76 1.41
C SER A 138 14.01 -17.74 0.43
N LYS A 139 12.99 -16.97 0.77
CA LYS A 139 11.99 -16.46 -0.15
C LYS A 139 11.96 -14.95 0.04
N LEU A 140 12.98 -14.24 -0.44
CA LEU A 140 12.93 -12.79 -0.45
C LEU A 140 12.29 -12.33 -1.77
N PRO A 141 11.33 -11.39 -1.73
CA PRO A 141 10.75 -10.76 -2.92
C PRO A 141 11.84 -10.20 -3.82
N HIS A 142 11.55 -10.13 -5.11
CA HIS A 142 12.45 -9.51 -6.07
C HIS A 142 12.40 -8.00 -5.88
N HIS A 143 13.56 -7.38 -5.69
CA HIS A 143 13.69 -5.93 -5.89
C HIS A 143 14.79 -5.69 -6.91
N GLU A 144 14.40 -5.08 -8.03
CA GLU A 144 15.35 -4.36 -8.88
C GLU A 144 15.76 -3.11 -8.10
N THR A 145 16.68 -3.25 -7.14
CA THR A 145 17.29 -2.06 -6.57
C THR A 145 18.09 -1.35 -7.68
N PRO A 146 18.17 -0.01 -7.68
CA PRO A 146 19.01 0.74 -8.61
C PRO A 146 20.48 0.28 -8.61
N ASP A 147 20.91 -0.34 -7.51
CA ASP A 147 22.26 -0.86 -7.31
C ASP A 147 22.40 -2.36 -7.64
N GLY A 148 21.34 -3.09 -7.98
CA GLY A 148 21.39 -4.48 -8.45
C GLY A 148 21.89 -5.53 -7.44
N ILE A 149 22.11 -5.17 -6.17
CA ILE A 149 22.77 -6.03 -5.16
C ILE A 149 21.78 -6.44 -4.08
N MET A 150 20.85 -7.35 -4.37
CA MET A 150 20.23 -8.20 -3.33
C MET A 150 19.90 -9.61 -3.86
N ASP A 151 20.65 -10.08 -4.85
CA ASP A 151 20.28 -11.24 -5.64
C ASP A 151 21.53 -12.11 -5.86
N GLY A 152 21.61 -13.25 -5.15
CA GLY A 152 22.75 -14.19 -5.26
C GLY A 152 23.77 -14.18 -4.12
N ILE A 153 23.54 -13.45 -3.02
CA ILE A 153 24.42 -13.47 -1.85
C ILE A 153 24.10 -14.70 -0.98
N ILE A 154 25.02 -15.66 -0.94
CA ILE A 154 24.98 -16.76 0.03
C ILE A 154 25.31 -16.20 1.42
N PRO A 155 24.41 -16.30 2.42
CA PRO A 155 24.68 -15.85 3.78
C PRO A 155 25.97 -16.46 4.33
N LYS A 156 26.69 -15.67 5.13
CA LYS A 156 27.97 -16.08 5.72
C LYS A 156 27.79 -16.71 7.09
N SER A 157 26.69 -16.36 7.75
CA SER A 157 26.29 -16.75 9.10
C SER A 157 24.77 -16.50 9.24
N ASN A 158 24.19 -16.99 10.33
CA ASN A 158 22.80 -16.71 10.72
C ASN A 158 22.57 -15.19 10.85
N TYR A 159 23.54 -14.50 11.47
CA TYR A 159 23.54 -13.04 11.56
C TYR A 159 23.48 -12.36 10.19
N HIS A 160 24.30 -12.80 9.22
CA HIS A 160 24.28 -12.24 7.88
C HIS A 160 22.93 -12.50 7.18
N SER A 161 22.32 -13.68 7.40
CA SER A 161 21.00 -14.01 6.86
C SER A 161 19.91 -13.07 7.39
N PHE A 162 19.88 -12.84 8.70
CA PHE A 162 18.92 -11.93 9.31
C PHE A 162 19.16 -10.47 8.89
N GLN A 163 20.43 -10.05 8.77
CA GLN A 163 20.77 -8.71 8.28
C GLN A 163 20.29 -8.47 6.84
N LEU A 164 20.45 -9.45 5.94
CA LEU A 164 19.95 -9.37 4.56
C LEU A 164 18.43 -9.24 4.54
N PHE A 165 17.74 -10.02 5.38
CA PHE A 165 16.29 -9.92 5.54
C PHE A 165 15.85 -8.53 6.01
N LEU A 166 16.50 -7.95 7.03
CA LEU A 166 16.16 -6.61 7.53
C LEU A 166 16.39 -5.50 6.49
N LYS A 167 17.49 -5.57 5.73
CA LYS A 167 17.73 -4.63 4.62
C LYS A 167 16.68 -4.75 3.52
N HIS A 168 16.26 -5.98 3.20
CA HIS A 168 15.20 -6.19 2.24
C HIS A 168 13.85 -5.65 2.74
N LEU A 169 13.53 -5.89 4.01
CA LEU A 169 12.34 -5.35 4.66
C LEU A 169 12.28 -3.83 4.61
N GLU A 170 13.41 -3.16 4.84
CA GLU A 170 13.48 -1.71 4.71
C GLU A 170 13.16 -1.23 3.29
N SER A 171 13.72 -1.88 2.28
CA SER A 171 13.42 -1.58 0.87
C SER A 171 11.93 -1.77 0.57
N GLU A 172 11.33 -2.86 1.05
CA GLU A 172 9.90 -3.15 0.89
C GLU A 172 9.01 -2.08 1.53
N TRP A 173 9.35 -1.62 2.74
CA TRP A 173 8.60 -0.55 3.39
C TRP A 173 8.74 0.79 2.68
N ASN A 174 9.94 1.11 2.20
CA ASN A 174 10.16 2.34 1.43
C ASN A 174 9.35 2.32 0.12
N ALA A 175 9.38 1.21 -0.62
CA ALA A 175 8.60 1.03 -1.85
C ALA A 175 7.09 1.13 -1.59
N ALA A 176 6.62 0.50 -0.52
CA ALA A 176 5.21 0.57 -0.12
C ALA A 176 4.81 2.01 0.25
N CYS A 177 5.60 2.70 1.09
CA CYS A 177 5.32 4.09 1.44
C CYS A 177 5.32 5.02 0.21
N LEU A 178 6.20 4.79 -0.76
CA LEU A 178 6.22 5.51 -2.03
C LEU A 178 4.94 5.28 -2.83
N ALA A 179 4.53 4.02 -3.02
CA ALA A 179 3.31 3.67 -3.75
C ALA A 179 2.05 4.27 -3.10
N ALA A 180 1.96 4.25 -1.77
CA ALA A 180 0.88 4.92 -1.05
C ALA A 180 0.88 6.45 -1.23
N GLY A 181 2.06 7.04 -1.41
CA GLY A 181 2.24 8.44 -1.81
C GLY A 181 1.70 8.73 -3.20
N GLU A 182 2.05 7.91 -4.17
CA GLU A 182 1.56 8.05 -5.55
C GLU A 182 0.01 7.96 -5.62
N GLU A 183 -0.60 7.09 -4.80
CA GLU A 183 -2.06 7.00 -4.71
C GLU A 183 -2.72 8.28 -4.16
N ILE A 184 -2.18 8.86 -3.08
CA ILE A 184 -2.76 10.09 -2.51
C ILE A 184 -2.53 11.28 -3.46
N ASP A 185 -1.40 11.31 -4.17
CA ASP A 185 -1.11 12.32 -5.19
C ASP A 185 -2.05 12.20 -6.39
N SER A 186 -2.37 10.98 -6.82
CA SER A 186 -3.40 10.74 -7.83
C SER A 186 -4.79 11.25 -7.39
N LEU A 187 -5.15 11.05 -6.12
CA LEU A 187 -6.38 11.62 -5.56
C LEU A 187 -6.32 13.15 -5.57
N ARG A 188 -5.19 13.75 -5.19
CA ARG A 188 -5.00 15.20 -5.23
C ARG A 188 -5.17 15.77 -6.64
N GLU A 189 -4.59 15.14 -7.65
CA GLU A 189 -4.74 15.56 -9.04
C GLU A 189 -6.20 15.49 -9.52
N LYS A 190 -6.91 14.40 -9.20
CA LYS A 190 -8.34 14.25 -9.48
C LYS A 190 -9.18 15.34 -8.80
N GLN A 191 -8.88 15.63 -7.54
CA GLN A 191 -9.56 16.65 -6.76
C GLN A 191 -9.43 18.04 -7.42
N VAL A 192 -8.20 18.42 -7.80
CA VAL A 192 -7.91 19.72 -8.44
C VAL A 192 -8.55 19.82 -9.82
N SER A 193 -8.47 18.77 -10.63
CA SER A 193 -9.02 18.76 -11.99
C SER A 193 -10.55 18.76 -12.03
N GLN A 194 -11.21 18.11 -11.07
CA GLN A 194 -12.67 17.99 -11.05
C GLN A 194 -13.37 19.04 -10.18
N GLY A 195 -12.68 19.70 -9.24
CA GLY A 195 -13.22 20.82 -8.48
C GLY A 195 -14.52 20.50 -7.74
N GLY A 196 -14.56 19.36 -7.05
CA GLY A 196 -15.73 18.92 -6.29
C GLY A 196 -16.88 18.35 -7.11
N ARG A 197 -16.61 17.92 -8.35
CA ARG A 197 -17.62 17.32 -9.25
C ARG A 197 -17.60 15.80 -9.25
N ASP A 198 -16.64 15.16 -8.59
CA ASP A 198 -16.56 13.70 -8.50
C ASP A 198 -17.37 13.20 -7.29
N PRO A 199 -18.56 12.60 -7.48
CA PRO A 199 -19.33 12.08 -6.37
C PRO A 199 -18.67 10.88 -5.67
N LYS A 200 -17.65 10.26 -6.28
CA LYS A 200 -16.92 9.10 -5.72
C LYS A 200 -15.64 9.51 -5.00
N PHE A 201 -15.27 10.79 -4.99
CA PHE A 201 -14.00 11.23 -4.40
C PHE A 201 -13.91 10.89 -2.91
N ILE A 202 -14.96 11.22 -2.15
CA ILE A 202 -15.02 10.93 -0.70
C ILE A 202 -14.90 9.43 -0.42
N ASN A 203 -15.53 8.58 -1.23
CA ASN A 203 -15.40 7.13 -1.10
C ASN A 203 -13.97 6.67 -1.38
N SER A 204 -13.34 7.20 -2.43
CA SER A 204 -11.95 6.89 -2.78
C SER A 204 -10.98 7.31 -1.66
N LEU A 205 -11.24 8.46 -1.04
CA LEU A 205 -10.47 8.94 0.11
C LEU A 205 -10.68 8.08 1.37
N ALA A 206 -11.91 7.60 1.60
CA ALA A 206 -12.23 6.68 2.67
C ALA A 206 -11.57 5.31 2.48
N ASP A 207 -11.53 4.80 1.24
CA ASP A 207 -10.84 3.55 0.90
C ASP A 207 -9.33 3.69 1.09
N ASN A 208 -8.73 4.81 0.66
CA ASN A 208 -7.31 5.08 0.92
C ASN A 208 -7.02 5.21 2.43
N ALA A 209 -7.89 5.86 3.22
CA ALA A 209 -7.77 5.89 4.68
C ALA A 209 -7.85 4.49 5.31
N ARG A 210 -8.74 3.63 4.80
CA ARG A 210 -8.84 2.22 5.23
C ARG A 210 -7.55 1.45 4.89
N ALA A 211 -7.01 1.61 3.69
CA ALA A 211 -5.74 1.01 3.27
C ALA A 211 -4.59 1.42 4.20
N ARG A 212 -4.43 2.73 4.45
CA ARG A 212 -3.42 3.26 5.40
C ARG A 212 -3.55 2.65 6.79
N ALA A 213 -4.78 2.48 7.30
CA ALA A 213 -4.99 1.84 8.61
C ALA A 213 -4.54 0.37 8.64
N GLN A 214 -4.76 -0.38 7.54
CA GLN A 214 -4.27 -1.75 7.41
C GLN A 214 -2.74 -1.80 7.31
N ILE A 215 -2.13 -0.90 6.54
CA ILE A 215 -0.67 -0.78 6.43
C ILE A 215 -0.05 -0.48 7.80
N ARG A 216 -0.61 0.46 8.58
CA ARG A 216 -0.14 0.75 9.94
C ARG A 216 -0.27 -0.45 10.88
N LYS A 217 -1.34 -1.25 10.74
CA LYS A 217 -1.49 -2.52 11.48
C LYS A 217 -0.42 -3.53 11.07
N CYS A 218 -0.11 -3.62 9.77
CA CYS A 218 0.96 -4.46 9.24
C CYS A 218 2.32 -4.07 9.83
N LEU A 219 2.64 -2.77 9.87
CA LEU A 219 3.88 -2.25 10.44
C LEU A 219 4.05 -2.67 11.89
N ARG A 220 3.03 -2.42 12.72
CA ARG A 220 3.06 -2.81 14.15
C ARG A 220 3.27 -4.30 14.34
N SER A 221 2.66 -5.12 13.48
CA SER A 221 2.84 -6.57 13.45
C SER A 221 4.30 -6.93 13.17
N HIS A 222 4.89 -6.36 12.11
CA HIS A 222 6.26 -6.64 11.71
C HIS A 222 7.25 -6.20 12.79
N ILE A 223 7.15 -4.96 13.25
CA ILE A 223 8.05 -4.40 14.28
C ILE A 223 7.92 -5.17 15.60
N GLY A 224 6.69 -5.51 16.01
CA GLY A 224 6.46 -6.32 17.21
C GLY A 224 7.13 -7.69 17.13
N THR A 225 6.95 -8.41 16.02
CA THR A 225 7.61 -9.72 15.81
C THR A 225 9.13 -9.57 15.75
N LEU A 226 9.67 -8.55 15.09
CA LEU A 226 11.13 -8.39 14.94
C LEU A 226 11.81 -7.95 16.24
N ARG A 227 11.15 -7.11 17.05
CA ARG A 227 11.63 -6.81 18.40
C ARG A 227 11.64 -8.07 19.25
N HIS A 228 10.60 -8.90 19.16
CA HIS A 228 10.58 -10.18 19.85
C HIS A 228 11.72 -11.13 19.42
N VAL A 229 12.07 -11.17 18.13
CA VAL A 229 13.24 -11.91 17.63
C VAL A 229 14.53 -11.39 18.27
N CYS A 230 14.71 -10.07 18.36
CA CYS A 230 15.90 -9.48 18.96
C CYS A 230 15.98 -9.69 20.47
N ASP A 231 14.83 -9.78 21.15
CA ASP A 231 14.74 -10.01 22.61
C ASP A 231 14.86 -11.49 22.98
N ASP A 232 14.77 -12.41 22.01
CA ASP A 232 14.86 -13.85 22.25
C ASP A 232 16.32 -14.29 22.51
N GLN A 233 16.60 -14.60 23.78
CA GLN A 233 17.93 -15.06 24.21
C GLN A 233 18.38 -16.34 23.50
N LYS A 234 17.45 -17.23 23.09
CA LYS A 234 17.80 -18.45 22.36
C LYS A 234 18.34 -18.10 20.98
N PHE A 235 17.66 -17.19 20.28
CA PHE A 235 18.08 -16.66 18.99
C PHE A 235 19.45 -15.98 19.08
N GLU A 236 19.67 -15.16 20.10
CA GLU A 236 20.95 -14.47 20.31
C GLU A 236 22.11 -15.46 20.46
N ASN A 237 21.96 -16.44 21.35
CA ASN A 237 23.00 -17.41 21.65
C ASN A 237 23.44 -18.21 20.41
N GLU A 238 22.48 -18.61 19.57
CA GLU A 238 22.75 -19.40 18.36
C GLU A 238 23.19 -18.57 17.16
N THR A 239 22.76 -17.32 17.08
CA THR A 239 23.08 -16.42 15.97
C THR A 239 24.46 -15.79 16.15
N MET A 240 24.87 -15.53 17.40
CA MET A 240 26.10 -14.83 17.77
C MET A 240 27.17 -15.72 18.43
N GLY A 241 26.89 -17.02 18.62
CA GLY A 241 27.85 -17.95 19.22
C GLY A 241 28.23 -17.59 20.67
N GLY A 242 27.31 -16.99 21.41
CA GLY A 242 27.49 -16.60 22.81
C GLY A 242 28.45 -15.42 23.06
N GLN A 243 28.86 -14.67 22.02
CA GLN A 243 29.78 -13.51 22.17
C GLN A 243 29.08 -12.17 22.54
N GLY A 244 27.83 -12.21 22.99
CA GLY A 244 27.12 -11.07 23.57
C GLY A 244 26.02 -10.49 22.68
N GLN A 245 25.33 -9.50 23.28
CA GLN A 245 24.08 -8.87 22.84
C GLN A 245 24.04 -8.65 21.32
N LEU A 246 22.91 -9.01 20.70
CA LEU A 246 22.62 -8.69 19.30
C LEU A 246 23.06 -7.26 19.03
N ASP A 247 24.03 -7.09 18.11
CA ASP A 247 24.64 -5.80 17.85
C ASP A 247 23.54 -4.76 17.59
N GLY A 248 23.63 -3.60 18.25
CA GLY A 248 22.64 -2.53 18.15
C GLY A 248 22.35 -2.12 16.70
N SER A 249 23.25 -2.43 15.76
CA SER A 249 23.04 -2.28 14.32
C SER A 249 21.77 -2.92 13.76
N MET A 250 21.32 -4.08 14.27
CA MET A 250 20.07 -4.71 13.78
C MET A 250 18.83 -4.01 14.32
N CYS A 251 18.83 -3.67 15.61
CA CYS A 251 17.78 -2.86 16.23
C CYS A 251 17.67 -1.49 15.56
N LEU A 252 18.80 -0.88 15.19
CA LEU A 252 18.83 0.38 14.44
C LEU A 252 18.16 0.28 13.07
N ILE A 253 18.27 -0.85 12.35
CA ILE A 253 17.54 -1.03 11.09
C ILE A 253 16.03 -1.12 11.37
N ILE A 254 15.62 -1.88 12.39
CA ILE A 254 14.21 -2.02 12.78
C ILE A 254 13.62 -0.65 13.15
N ASP A 255 14.32 0.12 13.98
CA ASP A 255 13.89 1.46 14.38
C ASP A 255 13.87 2.44 13.21
N ARG A 256 14.82 2.32 12.26
CA ARG A 256 14.81 3.14 11.04
C ARG A 256 13.59 2.85 10.17
N VAL A 257 13.24 1.57 10.00
CA VAL A 257 12.03 1.14 9.28
C VAL A 257 10.78 1.67 9.97
N GLU A 258 10.68 1.49 11.29
CA GLU A 258 9.52 1.97 12.07
C GLU A 258 9.35 3.50 11.92
N ASN A 259 10.42 4.26 12.18
CA ASN A 259 10.36 5.71 12.15
C ASN A 259 10.06 6.26 10.75
N SER A 260 10.73 5.73 9.72
CA SER A 260 10.51 6.17 8.34
C SER A 260 9.10 5.86 7.86
N ALA A 261 8.60 4.65 8.12
CA ALA A 261 7.26 4.26 7.71
C ALA A 261 6.17 5.04 8.48
N ILE A 262 6.34 5.27 9.79
CA ILE A 262 5.41 6.10 10.57
C ILE A 262 5.37 7.53 10.03
N GLN A 263 6.53 8.14 9.81
CA GLN A 263 6.62 9.51 9.31
C GLN A 263 5.94 9.65 7.94
N ALA A 264 6.17 8.70 7.04
CA ALA A 264 5.51 8.68 5.74
C ALA A 264 3.98 8.54 5.89
N LEU A 265 3.51 7.56 6.66
CA LEU A 265 2.08 7.31 6.85
C LEU A 265 1.35 8.47 7.53
N ASP A 266 2.00 9.17 8.46
CA ASP A 266 1.44 10.35 9.13
C ASP A 266 1.39 11.55 8.19
N GLY A 267 2.39 11.72 7.32
CA GLY A 267 2.35 12.69 6.22
C GLY A 267 1.17 12.43 5.27
N LEU A 268 0.95 11.18 4.87
CA LEU A 268 -0.17 10.80 4.00
C LEU A 268 -1.53 11.01 4.69
N GLU A 269 -1.62 10.78 6.00
CA GLU A 269 -2.83 11.06 6.78
C GLU A 269 -3.15 12.56 6.81
N GLN A 270 -2.13 13.40 6.97
CA GLN A 270 -2.29 14.85 6.92
C GLN A 270 -2.79 15.30 5.55
N VAL A 271 -2.16 14.86 4.46
CA VAL A 271 -2.60 15.17 3.09
C VAL A 271 -4.03 14.68 2.85
N GLY A 272 -4.37 13.48 3.33
CA GLY A 272 -5.73 12.95 3.22
C GLY A 272 -6.79 13.83 3.91
N ARG A 273 -6.47 14.40 5.07
CA ARG A 273 -7.37 15.35 5.77
C ARG A 273 -7.52 16.66 5.02
N GLU A 274 -6.42 17.18 4.46
CA GLU A 274 -6.43 18.39 3.64
C GLU A 274 -7.29 18.21 2.38
N LEU A 275 -7.19 17.06 1.71
CA LEU A 275 -8.02 16.74 0.54
C LEU A 275 -9.52 16.68 0.89
N LEU A 276 -9.87 16.08 2.04
CA LEU A 276 -11.26 16.07 2.51
C LEU A 276 -11.79 17.49 2.72
N GLN A 277 -11.00 18.34 3.38
CA GLN A 277 -11.38 19.73 3.63
C GLN A 277 -11.54 20.52 2.33
N LEU A 278 -10.63 20.35 1.38
CA LEU A 278 -10.73 20.98 0.06
C LEU A 278 -11.99 20.55 -0.68
N GLU A 279 -12.31 19.26 -0.63
CA GLU A 279 -13.49 18.73 -1.31
C GLU A 279 -14.78 19.29 -0.72
N LEU A 280 -14.89 19.33 0.61
CA LEU A 280 -16.04 19.93 1.29
C LEU A 280 -16.20 21.42 0.93
N ALA A 281 -15.10 22.16 0.80
CA ALA A 281 -15.13 23.55 0.38
C ALA A 281 -15.65 23.71 -1.06
N TRP A 282 -15.25 22.83 -1.98
CA TRP A 282 -15.76 22.83 -3.35
C TRP A 282 -17.24 22.48 -3.42
N ILE A 283 -17.68 21.45 -2.69
CA ILE A 283 -19.10 21.05 -2.63
C ILE A 283 -19.93 22.24 -2.12
N SER A 284 -19.52 22.87 -1.02
CA SER A 284 -20.19 24.05 -0.46
C SER A 284 -20.30 25.21 -1.46
N LYS A 285 -19.23 25.49 -2.21
CA LYS A 285 -19.23 26.52 -3.27
C LYS A 285 -20.21 26.17 -4.40
N ASN A 286 -20.24 24.91 -4.83
CA ASN A 286 -21.11 24.42 -5.89
C ASN A 286 -22.59 24.46 -5.46
N GLU A 287 -22.88 24.10 -4.21
CA GLU A 287 -24.22 24.22 -3.60
C GLU A 287 -24.66 25.68 -3.49
N ALA A 288 -23.80 26.57 -2.97
CA ALA A 288 -24.11 28.00 -2.87
C ALA A 288 -24.43 28.62 -4.24
N THR A 289 -23.65 28.26 -5.26
CA THR A 289 -23.89 28.71 -6.65
C THR A 289 -25.25 28.21 -7.16
N SER A 290 -25.59 26.95 -6.89
CA SER A 290 -26.87 26.35 -7.27
C SER A 290 -28.04 27.03 -6.57
N ILE A 291 -27.93 27.31 -5.27
CA ILE A 291 -28.93 28.04 -4.49
C ILE A 291 -29.15 29.44 -5.04
N ILE A 292 -28.07 30.17 -5.38
CA ILE A 292 -28.18 31.51 -5.99
C ILE A 292 -28.91 31.45 -7.32
N HIS A 293 -28.61 30.46 -8.17
CA HIS A 293 -29.29 30.27 -9.45
C HIS A 293 -30.78 29.96 -9.28
N LEU A 294 -31.12 29.02 -8.39
CA LEU A 294 -32.53 28.69 -8.08
C LEU A 294 -33.27 29.90 -7.51
N THR A 295 -32.65 30.63 -6.58
CA THR A 295 -33.23 31.84 -5.99
C THR A 295 -33.52 32.89 -7.05
N ARG A 296 -32.59 33.12 -7.98
CA ARG A 296 -32.81 34.05 -9.11
C ARG A 296 -33.99 33.61 -9.96
N ILE A 297 -34.04 32.34 -10.36
CA ILE A 297 -35.15 31.80 -11.18
C ILE A 297 -36.48 32.00 -10.46
N THR A 298 -36.56 31.64 -9.17
CA THR A 298 -37.78 31.79 -8.37
C THR A 298 -38.25 33.24 -8.33
N ILE A 299 -37.35 34.18 -8.04
CA ILE A 299 -37.66 35.62 -8.02
C ILE A 299 -38.21 36.05 -9.39
N PHE A 300 -37.52 35.72 -10.48
CA PHE A 300 -37.99 36.08 -11.83
C PHE A 300 -39.36 35.47 -12.16
N THR A 301 -39.57 34.19 -11.84
CA THR A 301 -40.84 33.51 -12.12
C THR A 301 -42.00 34.08 -11.32
N GLU A 302 -41.79 34.42 -10.04
CA GLU A 302 -42.82 35.01 -9.19
C GLU A 302 -43.12 36.46 -9.62
N SER A 303 -42.11 37.25 -10.01
CA SER A 303 -42.33 38.58 -10.60
C SER A 303 -43.16 38.50 -11.89
N LEU A 304 -42.83 37.60 -12.81
CA LEU A 304 -43.60 37.40 -14.05
C LEU A 304 -45.02 36.91 -13.77
N ARG A 305 -45.21 36.06 -12.75
CA ARG A 305 -46.52 35.58 -12.32
C ARG A 305 -47.37 36.72 -11.77
N TYR A 306 -46.76 37.61 -10.97
CA TYR A 306 -47.41 38.81 -10.44
C TYR A 306 -47.85 39.75 -11.56
N GLU A 307 -46.97 40.07 -12.52
CA GLU A 307 -47.33 40.92 -13.66
C GLU A 307 -48.47 40.33 -14.52
N ARG A 308 -48.44 39.00 -14.78
CA ARG A 308 -49.54 38.33 -15.50
C ARG A 308 -50.86 38.39 -14.76
N LYS A 309 -50.84 38.36 -13.42
CA LYS A 309 -52.06 38.50 -12.60
C LYS A 309 -52.59 39.93 -12.67
N LEU A 310 -51.70 40.92 -12.52
CA LEU A 310 -52.05 42.34 -12.64
C LEU A 310 -52.61 42.70 -14.03
N ALA A 311 -52.06 42.13 -15.10
CA ALA A 311 -52.57 42.31 -16.45
C ALA A 311 -53.95 41.66 -16.67
N ARG A 312 -54.25 40.58 -15.94
CA ARG A 312 -55.56 39.90 -15.97
C ARG A 312 -56.65 40.67 -15.23
N ASP A 313 -56.27 41.33 -14.14
CA ASP A 313 -57.19 42.06 -13.25
C ASP A 313 -57.39 43.53 -13.64
N LYS A 314 -56.82 43.99 -14.78
CA LYS A 314 -57.08 45.33 -15.31
C LYS A 314 -58.57 45.47 -15.66
N PRO A 315 -59.31 46.43 -15.07
CA PRO A 315 -60.70 46.66 -15.42
C PRO A 315 -60.80 47.05 -16.90
N ARG A 316 -61.69 46.38 -17.64
CA ARG A 316 -62.06 46.80 -18.99
C ARG A 316 -62.69 48.19 -18.87
N LEU A 317 -61.94 49.21 -19.25
CA LEU A 317 -62.51 50.54 -19.49
C LEU A 317 -63.56 50.39 -20.58
N GLU A 318 -64.84 50.49 -20.20
CA GLU A 318 -65.93 50.63 -21.14
C GLU A 318 -65.67 51.86 -22.00
N VAL A 319 -65.54 51.63 -23.31
CA VAL A 319 -65.43 52.67 -24.31
C VAL A 319 -66.76 53.40 -24.35
N VAL A 320 -66.82 54.60 -23.74
CA VAL A 320 -67.95 55.51 -23.89
C VAL A 320 -67.99 55.97 -25.35
N PRO A 321 -69.11 55.78 -26.08
CA PRO A 321 -69.19 56.18 -27.48
C PRO A 321 -69.24 57.71 -27.61
N PRO A 322 -68.70 58.29 -28.71
CA PRO A 322 -68.67 59.73 -28.89
C PRO A 322 -70.07 60.29 -29.14
N LEU A 323 -70.41 61.37 -28.44
CA LEU A 323 -71.64 62.14 -28.62
C LEU A 323 -71.72 62.68 -30.06
N ARG A 324 -72.81 62.31 -30.75
CA ARG A 324 -73.20 62.81 -32.06
C ARG A 324 -73.42 64.33 -31.97
N GLY A 325 -72.74 65.07 -32.85
CA GLY A 325 -72.93 66.50 -33.02
C GLY A 325 -74.34 66.86 -33.44
N VAL A 326 -74.84 67.95 -32.88
CA VAL A 326 -75.95 68.74 -33.42
C VAL A 326 -75.37 70.10 -33.78
N GLY A 327 -75.37 70.38 -35.08
CA GLY A 327 -74.96 71.67 -35.62
C GLY A 327 -76.12 72.66 -35.70
N LEU A 328 -75.70 73.94 -35.71
CA LEU A 328 -76.33 75.09 -36.35
C LEU A 328 -77.64 75.64 -35.76
N ALA A 329 -77.57 76.86 -35.22
CA ALA A 329 -78.04 78.04 -35.96
C ALA A 329 -77.46 79.33 -35.37
N SER A 330 -76.93 80.15 -36.28
CA SER A 330 -76.52 81.53 -36.13
C SER A 330 -77.72 82.47 -35.97
N HIS A 331 -77.66 83.45 -35.05
CA HIS A 331 -78.34 84.73 -35.25
C HIS A 331 -77.57 85.90 -34.65
N ILE A 332 -77.58 86.97 -35.43
CA ILE A 332 -76.88 88.26 -35.31
C ILE A 332 -77.80 89.25 -34.58
N GLY A 333 -77.22 90.17 -33.80
CA GLY A 333 -77.85 91.39 -33.25
C GLY A 333 -77.25 91.72 -31.88
N GLY A 334 -76.41 92.74 -31.73
CA GLY A 334 -76.81 94.14 -31.46
C GLY A 334 -77.01 94.30 -29.95
N VAL A 335 -76.01 94.76 -29.19
CA VAL A 335 -75.81 96.17 -28.77
C VAL A 335 -77.11 96.79 -28.23
N ASP A 336 -77.25 96.87 -26.90
CA ASP A 336 -77.49 98.11 -26.13
C ASP A 336 -77.69 97.82 -24.61
N ASP A 337 -76.97 98.61 -23.81
CA ASP A 337 -77.34 99.29 -22.54
C ASP A 337 -77.97 98.54 -21.34
N ILE A 338 -77.14 98.34 -20.28
CA ILE A 338 -77.10 99.02 -18.94
C ILE A 338 -76.30 98.15 -17.95
#